data_AF-A0A7W6TL90-F1
#
_entry.id   AF-A0A7W6TL90-F1
#
_cell.length_a   1.000
_cell.length_b   1.000
_cell.length_c   1.000
_cell.angle_alpha   90.00
_cell.angle_beta   90.00
_cell.angle_gamma   90.00
#
_symmetry.space_group_name_H-M   'P 1'
#
loop_
_entity.id
_entity.type
_entity.pdbx_description
1 polymer ?
#
loop_
_entity_poly.entity_id
_entity_poly.type
_entity_poly.pdbx_seq_one_letter_code
_entity_poly.pdbx_strand_id
1 'polypeptide(L)'
;MDAKVTEFSAARTAMQRYVDQEIIPGASWAVLRGGEVVDQQCVGFADREAKTALRPDHIFRAFSNTKIFVTCAIMLLVEEGRIGLDEPIEKFLPQLADRKVLKPDASSLADVEPAKNPITIRQLLTHTSGLSYGIFDPGTVLFKAYNEARVLNPLTPLADMIDQLASLPLSYHPGTSWEYSVATDVLGRVVEVVSGQTLDTFLKARIFDPLGMTDTGFLVPEAQQGRLVALYNGADVLDPMKPGLTRADNLPFPQAYRRPFPRLSGGGGLVSTLPDMLAHWSARCCPVRMHC
;
A
#
# COMPACT_ATOMS: atom_id res chain seq x y z
N MET A 1 -24.97 34.81 -1.67
CA MET A 1 -23.50 34.70 -1.72
C MET A 1 -23.12 33.60 -0.74
N ASP A 2 -22.75 32.43 -1.27
CA ASP A 2 -22.65 31.18 -0.50
C ASP A 2 -21.43 31.14 0.41
N ALA A 3 -21.69 30.89 1.70
CA ALA A 3 -20.69 30.75 2.76
C ALA A 3 -19.74 29.54 2.59
N LYS A 4 -19.91 28.71 1.55
CA LYS A 4 -19.06 27.54 1.29
C LYS A 4 -17.68 27.89 0.71
N VAL A 5 -17.53 29.03 0.02
CA VAL A 5 -16.29 29.38 -0.69
C VAL A 5 -15.14 29.76 0.28
N THR A 6 -15.46 30.19 1.51
CA THR A 6 -14.44 30.70 2.44
C THR A 6 -13.81 29.65 3.35
N GLU A 7 -14.52 28.57 3.73
CA GLU A 7 -14.11 27.67 4.82
C GLU A 7 -12.79 26.90 4.53
N PHE A 8 -12.50 26.60 3.25
CA PHE A 8 -11.33 25.78 2.85
C PHE A 8 -10.34 26.50 1.93
N SER A 9 -10.53 27.80 1.69
CA SER A 9 -9.67 28.61 0.82
C SER A 9 -8.19 28.64 1.24
N ALA A 10 -7.92 28.54 2.55
CA ALA A 10 -6.58 28.48 3.10
C ALA A 10 -5.81 27.21 2.66
N ALA A 11 -6.48 26.06 2.64
CA ALA A 11 -5.87 24.80 2.19
C ALA A 11 -5.52 24.87 0.70
N ARG A 12 -6.44 25.36 -0.13
CA ARG A 12 -6.18 25.58 -1.55
C ARG A 12 -5.01 26.52 -1.79
N THR A 13 -4.98 27.66 -1.09
CA THR A 13 -3.88 28.64 -1.18
C THR A 13 -2.54 28.01 -0.78
N ALA A 14 -2.53 27.22 0.29
CA ALA A 14 -1.32 26.53 0.75
C ALA A 14 -0.82 25.49 -0.27
N MET A 15 -1.71 24.66 -0.81
CA MET A 15 -1.33 23.67 -1.83
C MET A 15 -0.87 24.32 -3.13
N GLN A 16 -1.54 25.39 -3.56
CA GLN A 16 -1.10 26.16 -4.74
C GLN A 16 0.30 26.75 -4.53
N ARG A 17 0.58 27.30 -3.35
CA ARG A 17 1.92 27.80 -3.02
C ARG A 17 2.99 26.71 -3.10
N TYR A 18 2.69 25.48 -2.69
CA TYR A 18 3.64 24.37 -2.84
C TYR A 18 3.87 23.97 -4.30
N VAL A 19 2.86 24.09 -5.15
CA VAL A 19 3.03 23.93 -6.60
C VAL A 19 3.90 25.04 -7.18
N ASP A 20 3.60 26.30 -6.83
CA ASP A 20 4.32 27.48 -7.33
C ASP A 20 5.80 27.48 -6.90
N GLN A 21 6.10 26.89 -5.74
CA GLN A 21 7.44 26.74 -5.18
C GLN A 21 8.15 25.45 -5.64
N GLU A 22 7.56 24.68 -6.54
CA GLU A 22 8.10 23.39 -7.03
C GLU A 22 8.40 22.39 -5.92
N ILE A 23 7.59 22.38 -4.86
CA ILE A 23 7.69 21.41 -3.76
C ILE A 23 6.88 20.15 -4.09
N ILE A 24 5.73 20.32 -4.75
CA ILE A 24 4.90 19.22 -5.27
C ILE A 24 4.43 19.56 -6.69
N PRO A 25 4.21 18.57 -7.57
CA PRO A 25 3.73 18.83 -8.93
C PRO A 25 2.26 19.27 -8.96
N GLY A 26 1.47 18.78 -8.01
CA GLY A 26 0.04 19.00 -7.90
C GLY A 26 -0.56 18.22 -6.72
N ALA A 27 -1.79 18.57 -6.36
CA ALA A 27 -2.53 17.90 -5.30
C ALA A 27 -4.01 17.77 -5.67
N SER A 28 -4.59 16.60 -5.40
CA SER A 28 -6.02 16.32 -5.51
C SER A 28 -6.50 15.85 -4.14
N TRP A 29 -7.51 16.51 -3.57
CA TRP A 29 -8.00 16.18 -2.23
C TRP A 29 -9.49 16.48 -2.10
N ALA A 30 -10.08 15.91 -1.05
CA ALA A 30 -11.42 16.22 -0.60
C ALA A 30 -11.49 16.19 0.93
N VAL A 31 -12.45 16.93 1.49
CA VAL A 31 -12.78 16.95 2.91
C VAL A 31 -14.18 16.36 3.07
N LEU A 32 -14.32 15.40 3.98
CA LEU A 32 -15.62 14.83 4.34
C LEU A 32 -16.04 15.32 5.73
N ARG A 33 -17.34 15.57 5.89
CA ARG A 33 -17.98 15.83 7.18
C ARG A 33 -19.24 14.96 7.28
N GLY A 34 -19.25 14.00 8.20
CA GLY A 34 -20.39 13.08 8.35
C GLY A 34 -20.64 12.18 7.13
N GLY A 35 -19.59 11.82 6.39
CA GLY A 35 -19.68 10.99 5.18
C GLY A 35 -19.96 11.77 3.88
N GLU A 36 -20.30 13.05 3.99
CA GLU A 36 -20.58 13.95 2.85
C GLU A 36 -19.33 14.76 2.47
N VAL A 37 -19.09 14.93 1.16
CA VAL A 37 -17.99 15.76 0.65
C VAL A 37 -18.37 17.24 0.80
N VAL A 38 -17.61 17.96 1.63
CA VAL A 38 -17.83 19.40 1.88
C VAL A 38 -16.85 20.31 1.14
N ASP A 39 -15.72 19.76 0.66
CA ASP A 39 -14.77 20.42 -0.22
C ASP A 39 -14.08 19.37 -1.10
N GLN A 40 -13.80 19.72 -2.35
CA GLN A 40 -13.02 18.91 -3.29
C GLN A 40 -12.26 19.83 -4.23
N GLN A 41 -10.95 19.64 -4.33
CA GLN A 41 -10.08 20.53 -5.07
C GLN A 41 -9.00 19.77 -5.83
N CYS A 42 -8.49 20.39 -6.88
CA CYS A 42 -7.28 19.99 -7.59
C CYS A 42 -6.46 21.24 -7.88
N VAL A 43 -5.14 21.18 -7.66
CA VAL A 43 -4.19 22.22 -8.06
C VAL A 43 -2.97 21.60 -8.72
N GLY A 44 -2.28 22.38 -9.56
CA GLY A 44 -1.08 21.94 -10.27
C GLY A 44 -1.35 20.95 -11.41
N PHE A 45 -0.41 20.03 -11.60
CA PHE A 45 -0.29 19.23 -12.82
C PHE A 45 -0.35 17.73 -12.55
N ALA A 46 -1.02 17.00 -13.44
CA ALA A 46 -0.87 15.54 -13.56
C ALA A 46 0.45 15.16 -14.24
N ASP A 47 0.94 16.03 -15.14
CA ASP A 47 2.26 15.96 -15.77
C ASP A 47 2.75 17.39 -15.98
N ARG A 48 3.79 17.77 -15.24
CA ARG A 48 4.37 19.12 -15.24
C ARG A 48 5.03 19.44 -16.58
N GLU A 49 5.79 18.52 -17.14
CA GLU A 49 6.52 18.72 -18.40
C GLU A 49 5.54 18.87 -19.57
N ALA A 50 4.47 18.06 -19.60
CA ALA A 50 3.40 18.15 -20.59
C ALA A 50 2.38 19.26 -20.29
N LYS A 51 2.52 19.98 -19.17
CA LYS A 51 1.57 20.99 -18.67
C LYS A 51 0.13 20.49 -18.60
N THR A 52 -0.06 19.21 -18.28
CA THR A 52 -1.39 18.62 -18.14
C THR A 52 -1.95 18.98 -16.78
N ALA A 53 -3.01 19.79 -16.75
CA ALA A 53 -3.67 20.20 -15.52
C ALA A 53 -4.23 18.99 -14.75
N LEU A 54 -4.07 18.99 -13.44
CA LEU A 54 -4.62 17.94 -12.58
C LEU A 54 -6.15 18.04 -12.54
N ARG A 55 -6.79 16.88 -12.47
CA ARG A 55 -8.26 16.68 -12.42
C ARG A 55 -8.59 15.57 -11.42
N PRO A 56 -9.79 15.55 -10.83
CA PRO A 56 -10.17 14.56 -9.82
C PRO A 56 -10.12 13.10 -10.29
N ASP A 57 -10.33 12.86 -11.59
CA ASP A 57 -10.38 11.53 -12.19
C ASP A 57 -9.00 10.99 -12.61
N HIS A 58 -7.91 11.71 -12.33
CA HIS A 58 -6.58 11.18 -12.54
C HIS A 58 -6.29 10.03 -11.59
N ILE A 59 -5.54 9.07 -12.11
CA ILE A 59 -5.17 7.84 -11.43
C ILE A 59 -3.81 8.03 -10.77
N PHE A 60 -3.75 7.73 -9.47
CA PHE A 60 -2.56 7.81 -8.65
C PHE A 60 -2.10 6.41 -8.28
N ARG A 61 -0.78 6.25 -8.13
CA ARG A 61 -0.18 5.07 -7.50
C ARG A 61 -0.53 5.14 -6.02
N ALA A 62 -1.34 4.21 -5.52
CA ALA A 62 -1.86 4.26 -4.16
C ALA A 62 -0.78 3.92 -3.12
N PHE A 63 0.27 3.20 -3.53
CA PHE A 63 1.34 2.70 -2.66
C PHE A 63 0.73 2.07 -1.40
N SER A 64 1.23 2.41 -0.22
CA SER A 64 0.81 1.84 1.07
C SER A 64 -0.67 2.01 1.41
N ASN A 65 -1.43 2.87 0.71
CA ASN A 65 -2.89 2.85 0.83
C ASN A 65 -3.51 1.52 0.39
N THR A 66 -2.79 0.71 -0.41
CA THR A 66 -3.17 -0.67 -0.75
C THR A 66 -3.46 -1.51 0.49
N LYS A 67 -2.71 -1.28 1.58
CA LYS A 67 -2.84 -2.02 2.83
C LYS A 67 -4.23 -1.88 3.46
N ILE A 68 -4.92 -0.77 3.22
CA ILE A 68 -6.29 -0.53 3.69
C ILE A 68 -7.22 -1.60 3.12
N PHE A 69 -7.12 -1.86 1.81
CA PHE A 69 -8.00 -2.80 1.12
C PHE A 69 -7.65 -4.25 1.42
N VAL A 70 -6.37 -4.60 1.51
CA VAL A 70 -5.96 -5.96 1.94
C VAL A 70 -6.38 -6.22 3.38
N THR A 71 -6.28 -5.22 4.27
CA THR A 71 -6.79 -5.32 5.63
C THR A 71 -8.30 -5.56 5.64
N CYS A 72 -9.08 -4.87 4.81
CA CYS A 72 -10.52 -5.14 4.66
C CYS A 72 -10.78 -6.57 4.21
N ALA A 73 -10.03 -7.06 3.22
CA ALA A 73 -10.17 -8.42 2.72
C ALA A 73 -9.95 -9.46 3.83
N ILE A 74 -8.92 -9.28 4.66
CA ILE A 74 -8.69 -10.12 5.83
C ILE A 74 -9.84 -10.02 6.83
N MET A 75 -10.31 -8.81 7.14
CA MET A 75 -11.42 -8.64 8.09
C MET A 75 -12.74 -9.23 7.59
N LEU A 76 -13.02 -9.19 6.28
CA LEU A 76 -14.16 -9.89 5.69
C LEU A 76 -14.04 -11.42 5.88
N LEU A 77 -12.86 -11.98 5.64
CA LEU A 77 -12.61 -13.41 5.87
C LEU A 77 -12.68 -13.79 7.37
N VAL A 78 -12.34 -12.87 8.27
CA VAL A 78 -12.53 -13.03 9.72
C VAL A 78 -14.01 -13.01 10.09
N GLU A 79 -14.78 -12.07 9.56
CA GLU A 79 -16.23 -12.00 9.77
C GLU A 79 -16.96 -13.24 9.25
N GLU A 80 -16.50 -13.80 8.12
CA GLU A 80 -16.97 -15.08 7.57
C GLU A 80 -16.56 -16.31 8.39
N GLY A 81 -15.75 -16.15 9.44
CA GLY A 81 -15.25 -17.26 10.27
C GLY A 81 -14.22 -18.15 9.55
N ARG A 82 -13.64 -17.69 8.44
CA ARG A 82 -12.65 -18.45 7.64
C ARG A 82 -11.23 -18.27 8.15
N ILE A 83 -10.98 -17.18 8.87
CA ILE A 83 -9.69 -16.84 9.49
C ILE A 83 -9.95 -16.36 10.92
N GLY A 84 -9.13 -16.79 11.88
CA GLY A 84 -9.08 -16.17 13.20
C GLY A 84 -7.91 -15.20 13.32
N LEU A 85 -8.08 -14.08 14.05
CA LEU A 85 -7.01 -13.09 14.24
C LEU A 85 -5.79 -13.67 14.96
N ASP A 86 -6.00 -14.59 15.90
CA ASP A 86 -4.92 -15.19 16.69
C ASP A 86 -4.51 -16.57 16.16
N GLU A 87 -4.98 -16.96 14.97
CA GLU A 87 -4.51 -18.19 14.33
C GLU A 87 -3.06 -18.04 13.86
N PRO A 88 -2.24 -19.10 14.02
CA PRO A 88 -0.87 -19.09 13.52
C PRO A 88 -0.86 -19.12 12.00
N ILE A 89 0.07 -18.37 11.40
CA ILE A 89 0.16 -18.18 9.95
C ILE A 89 0.44 -19.48 9.20
N GLU A 90 1.13 -20.44 9.82
CA GLU A 90 1.49 -21.74 9.24
C GLU A 90 0.29 -22.60 8.87
N LYS A 91 -0.89 -22.33 9.45
CA LYS A 91 -2.17 -22.94 9.02
C LYS A 91 -2.51 -22.61 7.55
N PHE A 92 -2.08 -21.43 7.09
CA PHE A 92 -2.37 -20.93 5.74
C PHE A 92 -1.13 -20.96 4.84
N LEU A 93 0.04 -20.68 5.42
CA LEU A 93 1.33 -20.58 4.74
C LEU A 93 2.35 -21.41 5.51
N PRO A 94 2.36 -22.75 5.34
CA PRO A 94 3.23 -23.66 6.09
C PRO A 94 4.72 -23.37 5.90
N GLN A 95 5.10 -22.69 4.82
CA GLN A 95 6.49 -22.23 4.59
C GLN A 95 6.96 -21.20 5.64
N LEU A 96 6.03 -20.55 6.35
CA LEU A 96 6.32 -19.63 7.43
C LEU A 96 6.20 -20.29 8.82
N ALA A 97 6.20 -21.62 8.91
CA ALA A 97 6.35 -22.34 10.17
C ALA A 97 7.80 -22.23 10.70
N ASP A 98 7.99 -22.57 11.98
CA ASP A 98 9.31 -22.76 12.63
C ASP A 98 10.31 -21.63 12.37
N ARG A 99 9.81 -20.39 12.42
CA ARG A 99 10.59 -19.20 12.12
C ARG A 99 11.77 -19.06 13.08
N LYS A 100 12.85 -18.47 12.57
CA LYS A 100 14.03 -18.08 13.35
C LYS A 100 14.10 -16.56 13.45
N VAL A 101 14.68 -16.06 14.53
CA VAL A 101 14.83 -14.64 14.85
C VAL A 101 16.31 -14.32 14.96
N LEU A 102 16.74 -13.19 14.41
CA LEU A 102 18.10 -12.68 14.62
C LEU A 102 18.31 -12.36 16.10
N LYS A 103 19.48 -12.74 16.63
CA LYS A 103 19.89 -12.30 17.97
C LYS A 103 20.21 -10.79 17.96
N PRO A 104 20.08 -10.07 19.09
CA PRO A 104 20.27 -8.61 19.14
C PRO A 104 21.59 -8.09 18.56
N ASP A 105 22.68 -8.86 18.68
CA ASP A 105 24.01 -8.51 18.17
C ASP A 105 24.43 -9.38 16.97
N ALA A 106 23.45 -9.89 16.20
CA ALA A 106 23.70 -10.74 15.06
C ALA A 106 24.62 -10.06 14.02
N SER A 107 25.76 -10.69 13.74
CA SER A 107 26.72 -10.25 12.72
C SER A 107 26.51 -10.98 11.38
N SER A 108 25.74 -12.05 11.40
CA SER A 108 25.40 -12.88 10.25
C SER A 108 23.96 -13.38 10.30
N LEU A 109 23.41 -13.81 9.16
CA LEU A 109 22.08 -14.45 9.10
C LEU A 109 22.02 -15.81 9.83
N ALA A 110 23.17 -16.38 10.18
CA ALA A 110 23.25 -17.62 10.95
C ALA A 110 23.15 -17.37 12.47
N ASP A 111 23.31 -16.12 12.93
CA ASP A 111 23.24 -15.74 14.35
C ASP A 111 21.78 -15.62 14.81
N VAL A 112 21.10 -16.76 14.83
CA VAL A 112 19.66 -16.85 15.05
C VAL A 112 19.29 -17.77 16.20
N GLU A 113 18.08 -17.62 16.70
CA GLU A 113 17.42 -18.54 17.62
C GLU A 113 15.98 -18.83 17.16
N PRO A 114 15.36 -19.96 17.59
CA PRO A 114 13.95 -20.22 17.28
C PRO A 114 13.05 -19.09 17.78
N ALA A 115 12.03 -18.74 16.99
CA ALA A 115 10.99 -17.82 17.43
C ALA A 115 10.23 -18.43 18.62
N LYS A 116 9.97 -17.62 19.65
CA LYS A 116 9.25 -18.06 20.86
C LYS A 116 7.78 -18.38 20.60
N ASN A 117 7.19 -17.75 19.59
CA ASN A 117 5.81 -17.91 19.18
C ASN A 117 5.74 -17.90 17.65
N PRO A 118 4.75 -18.57 17.04
CA PRO A 118 4.47 -18.41 15.61
C PRO A 118 3.97 -16.98 15.32
N ILE A 119 4.04 -16.58 14.05
CA ILE A 119 3.41 -15.33 13.59
C ILE A 119 1.89 -15.55 13.54
N THR A 120 1.10 -14.59 14.02
CA THR A 120 -0.36 -14.60 13.90
C THR A 120 -0.88 -13.63 12.84
N ILE A 121 -2.13 -13.81 12.40
CA ILE A 121 -2.82 -12.88 11.49
C ILE A 121 -2.86 -11.46 12.08
N ARG A 122 -3.17 -11.34 13.39
CA ARG A 122 -3.16 -10.07 14.12
C ARG A 122 -1.80 -9.39 14.03
N GLN A 123 -0.71 -10.12 14.24
CA GLN A 123 0.63 -9.56 14.20
C GLN A 123 1.03 -9.08 12.79
N LEU A 124 0.55 -9.73 11.73
CA LEU A 124 0.71 -9.22 10.37
C LEU A 124 -0.09 -7.94 10.15
N LEU A 125 -1.34 -7.88 10.62
CA LEU A 125 -2.19 -6.68 10.53
C LEU A 125 -1.61 -5.49 11.30
N THR A 126 -0.91 -5.75 12.40
CA THR A 126 -0.35 -4.71 13.27
C THR A 126 1.13 -4.44 13.03
N HIS A 127 1.77 -5.07 12.04
CA HIS A 127 3.21 -4.94 11.79
C HIS A 127 4.09 -5.28 13.00
N THR A 128 3.71 -6.34 13.74
CA THR A 128 4.44 -6.87 14.90
C THR A 128 4.89 -8.32 14.70
N SER A 129 4.96 -8.80 13.46
CA SER A 129 5.32 -10.18 13.12
C SER A 129 6.83 -10.46 13.14
N GLY A 130 7.68 -9.44 13.26
CA GLY A 130 9.13 -9.58 13.10
C GLY A 130 9.59 -9.64 11.64
N LEU A 131 8.68 -9.50 10.67
CA LEU A 131 9.07 -9.30 9.27
C LEU A 131 9.65 -7.90 9.09
N SER A 132 10.61 -7.76 8.19
CA SER A 132 11.15 -6.47 7.77
C SER A 132 10.60 -6.07 6.41
N TYR A 133 10.91 -4.84 5.98
CA TYR A 133 10.69 -4.38 4.62
C TYR A 133 11.94 -4.51 3.75
N GLY A 134 13.14 -4.48 4.37
CA GLY A 134 14.42 -4.45 3.66
C GLY A 134 14.69 -3.12 2.94
N ILE A 135 14.09 -2.02 3.40
CA ILE A 135 14.27 -0.67 2.84
C ILE A 135 14.50 0.42 3.90
N PHE A 136 14.10 0.19 5.16
CA PHE A 136 14.10 1.22 6.21
C PHE A 136 15.29 1.13 7.18
N ASP A 137 16.13 0.11 7.02
CA ASP A 137 17.23 -0.24 7.90
C ASP A 137 18.56 -0.41 7.14
N PRO A 138 18.97 0.57 6.31
CA PRO A 138 20.16 0.44 5.47
C PRO A 138 21.41 0.11 6.29
N GLY A 139 22.18 -0.87 5.81
CA GLY A 139 23.44 -1.29 6.44
C GLY A 139 23.30 -2.45 7.43
N THR A 140 22.08 -2.88 7.79
CA THR A 140 21.90 -4.08 8.63
C THR A 140 22.10 -5.37 7.82
N VAL A 141 22.31 -6.48 8.54
CA VAL A 141 22.38 -7.82 7.96
C VAL A 141 21.05 -8.17 7.26
N LEU A 142 19.92 -7.79 7.86
CA LEU A 142 18.59 -8.12 7.33
C LEU A 142 18.26 -7.30 6.07
N PHE A 143 18.59 -6.01 6.06
CA PHE A 143 18.50 -5.17 4.87
C PHE A 143 19.23 -5.78 3.68
N LYS A 144 20.50 -6.15 3.88
CA LYS A 144 21.31 -6.78 2.82
C LYS A 144 20.67 -8.07 2.33
N ALA A 145 20.22 -8.93 3.25
CA ALA A 145 19.61 -10.21 2.93
C ALA A 145 18.30 -10.09 2.14
N TYR A 146 17.41 -9.16 2.54
CA TYR A 146 16.15 -8.91 1.83
C TYR A 146 16.39 -8.40 0.40
N ASN A 147 17.41 -7.55 0.20
CA ASN A 147 17.80 -7.06 -1.12
C ASN A 147 18.43 -8.16 -1.99
N GLU A 148 19.33 -8.98 -1.44
CA GLU A 148 19.95 -10.12 -2.13
C GLU A 148 18.92 -11.19 -2.51
N ALA A 149 17.96 -11.48 -1.63
CA ALA A 149 16.83 -12.37 -1.92
C ALA A 149 15.80 -11.76 -2.88
N ARG A 150 15.93 -10.45 -3.19
CA ARG A 150 15.04 -9.70 -4.08
C ARG A 150 13.57 -9.80 -3.65
N VAL A 151 13.29 -9.67 -2.36
CA VAL A 151 11.94 -9.83 -1.75
C VAL A 151 10.89 -8.93 -2.42
N LEU A 152 11.29 -7.72 -2.82
CA LEU A 152 10.43 -6.71 -3.47
C LEU A 152 10.41 -6.80 -5.01
N ASN A 153 10.93 -7.88 -5.61
CA ASN A 153 10.93 -8.05 -7.07
C ASN A 153 9.49 -8.11 -7.63
N PRO A 154 9.09 -7.19 -8.53
CA PRO A 154 7.74 -7.17 -9.08
C PRO A 154 7.43 -8.36 -10.01
N LEU A 155 8.47 -9.10 -10.43
CA LEU A 155 8.33 -10.29 -11.27
C LEU A 155 8.13 -11.58 -10.46
N THR A 156 8.30 -11.54 -9.14
CA THR A 156 8.09 -12.69 -8.27
C THR A 156 6.65 -12.65 -7.76
N PRO A 157 5.78 -13.64 -8.05
CA PRO A 157 4.43 -13.73 -7.48
C PRO A 157 4.43 -13.73 -5.94
N LEU A 158 3.27 -13.53 -5.32
CA LEU A 158 3.15 -13.57 -3.86
C LEU A 158 3.54 -14.92 -3.28
N ALA A 159 3.19 -16.04 -3.93
CA ALA A 159 3.54 -17.39 -3.49
C ALA A 159 5.07 -17.56 -3.36
N ASP A 160 5.80 -17.31 -4.43
CA ASP A 160 7.27 -17.43 -4.46
C ASP A 160 7.97 -16.47 -3.50
N MET A 161 7.36 -15.31 -3.21
CA MET A 161 7.90 -14.39 -2.20
C MET A 161 7.76 -14.92 -0.78
N ILE A 162 6.72 -15.71 -0.49
CA ILE A 162 6.66 -16.40 0.79
C ILE A 162 7.84 -17.35 0.94
N ASP A 163 8.24 -18.05 -0.13
CA ASP A 163 9.42 -18.93 -0.10
C ASP A 163 10.72 -18.13 0.09
N GLN A 164 10.84 -16.95 -0.53
CA GLN A 164 11.96 -16.03 -0.27
C GLN A 164 12.01 -15.61 1.20
N LEU A 165 10.88 -15.19 1.77
CA LEU A 165 10.79 -14.82 3.18
C LEU A 165 11.08 -16.00 4.11
N ALA A 166 10.62 -17.20 3.76
CA ALA A 166 10.85 -18.42 4.54
C ALA A 166 12.35 -18.69 4.74
N SER A 167 13.20 -18.31 3.78
CA SER A 167 14.65 -18.48 3.87
C SER A 167 15.37 -17.46 4.78
N LEU A 168 14.70 -16.37 5.16
CA LEU A 168 15.28 -15.26 5.93
C LEU A 168 14.84 -15.34 7.40
N PRO A 169 15.62 -14.86 8.38
CA PRO A 169 15.16 -14.74 9.75
C PRO A 169 14.22 -13.53 9.95
N LEU A 170 13.55 -13.49 11.09
CA LEU A 170 12.80 -12.33 11.60
C LEU A 170 13.74 -11.36 12.33
N SER A 171 13.39 -10.07 12.37
CA SER A 171 14.16 -9.05 13.10
C SER A 171 13.96 -9.12 14.62
N TYR A 172 12.80 -9.57 15.07
CA TYR A 172 12.46 -9.75 16.49
C TYR A 172 11.39 -10.86 16.66
N HIS A 173 11.16 -11.30 17.89
CA HIS A 173 10.14 -12.32 18.15
C HIS A 173 8.73 -11.78 17.85
N PRO A 174 7.85 -12.56 17.20
CA PRO A 174 6.50 -12.11 16.89
C PRO A 174 5.76 -11.62 18.15
N GLY A 175 5.19 -10.42 18.06
CA GLY A 175 4.44 -9.75 19.12
C GLY A 175 5.27 -8.90 20.11
N THR A 176 6.60 -8.92 20.05
CA THR A 176 7.43 -8.22 21.06
C THR A 176 7.93 -6.84 20.65
N SER A 177 7.81 -6.48 19.37
CA SER A 177 8.19 -5.15 18.85
C SER A 177 7.31 -4.79 17.65
N TRP A 178 7.54 -3.62 17.08
CA TRP A 178 6.86 -3.11 15.90
C TRP A 178 7.86 -2.67 14.85
N GLU A 179 7.63 -3.05 13.59
CA GLU A 179 8.40 -2.59 12.43
C GLU A 179 7.51 -2.62 11.19
N TYR A 180 7.44 -1.50 10.48
CA TYR A 180 6.71 -1.42 9.21
C TYR A 180 7.36 -2.33 8.16
N SER A 181 6.58 -3.24 7.58
CA SER A 181 7.12 -4.42 6.90
C SER A 181 6.29 -4.89 5.70
N VAL A 182 6.79 -5.93 5.02
CA VAL A 182 6.04 -6.64 3.96
C VAL A 182 4.90 -7.52 4.49
N ALA A 183 4.54 -7.41 5.79
CA ALA A 183 3.49 -8.22 6.40
C ALA A 183 2.16 -8.16 5.62
N THR A 184 1.83 -7.04 4.99
CA THR A 184 0.60 -6.93 4.20
C THR A 184 0.66 -7.63 2.85
N ASP A 185 1.85 -7.84 2.26
CA ASP A 185 2.01 -8.74 1.12
C ASP A 185 1.76 -10.20 1.52
N VAL A 186 2.22 -10.58 2.72
CA VAL A 186 1.91 -11.90 3.31
C VAL A 186 0.41 -12.07 3.53
N LEU A 187 -0.28 -11.04 4.06
CA LEU A 187 -1.74 -11.05 4.15
C LEU A 187 -2.42 -11.14 2.78
N GLY A 188 -1.87 -10.48 1.76
CA GLY A 188 -2.32 -10.66 0.38
C GLY A 188 -2.28 -12.12 -0.04
N ARG A 189 -1.20 -12.84 0.29
CA ARG A 189 -1.09 -14.28 0.01
C ARG A 189 -2.06 -15.13 0.83
N VAL A 190 -2.32 -14.76 2.09
CA VAL A 190 -3.35 -15.42 2.91
C VAL A 190 -4.72 -15.31 2.25
N VAL A 191 -5.09 -14.13 1.73
CA VAL A 191 -6.34 -13.94 0.98
C VAL A 191 -6.39 -14.90 -0.19
N GLU A 192 -5.31 -15.05 -0.97
CA GLU A 192 -5.28 -15.97 -2.11
C GLU A 192 -5.52 -17.43 -1.71
N VAL A 193 -4.81 -17.90 -0.67
CA VAL A 193 -4.91 -19.28 -0.21
C VAL A 193 -6.30 -19.57 0.36
N VAL A 194 -6.81 -18.68 1.22
CA VAL A 194 -8.09 -18.90 1.90
C VAL A 194 -9.24 -18.80 0.91
N SER A 195 -9.23 -17.81 0.01
CA SER A 195 -10.31 -17.58 -0.95
C SER A 195 -10.28 -18.50 -2.17
N GLY A 196 -9.12 -19.01 -2.56
CA GLY A 196 -8.91 -19.71 -3.83
C GLY A 196 -8.90 -18.78 -5.06
N GLN A 197 -8.88 -17.46 -4.86
CA GLN A 197 -8.86 -16.44 -5.91
C GLN A 197 -7.52 -15.69 -5.91
N THR A 198 -7.14 -15.08 -7.02
CA THR A 198 -6.03 -14.12 -7.02
C THR A 198 -6.43 -12.86 -6.24
N LEU A 199 -5.45 -12.16 -5.66
CA LEU A 199 -5.72 -11.00 -4.80
C LEU A 199 -6.53 -9.91 -5.52
N ASP A 200 -6.22 -9.63 -6.78
CA ASP A 200 -6.94 -8.66 -7.61
C ASP A 200 -8.40 -9.05 -7.83
N THR A 201 -8.66 -10.32 -8.14
CA THR A 201 -10.02 -10.85 -8.31
C THR A 201 -10.83 -10.73 -7.02
N PHE A 202 -10.24 -11.12 -5.88
CA PHE A 202 -10.93 -11.04 -4.59
C PHE A 202 -11.25 -9.59 -4.21
N LEU A 203 -10.26 -8.68 -4.27
CA LEU A 203 -10.47 -7.28 -3.93
C LEU A 203 -11.50 -6.63 -4.86
N LYS A 204 -11.45 -6.94 -6.16
CA LYS A 204 -12.43 -6.44 -7.12
C LYS A 204 -13.84 -6.88 -6.77
N ALA A 205 -14.07 -8.19 -6.62
CA ALA A 205 -15.40 -8.74 -6.39
C ALA A 205 -15.98 -8.36 -5.01
N ARG A 206 -15.14 -8.30 -3.98
CA ARG A 206 -15.59 -8.16 -2.58
C ARG A 206 -15.57 -6.73 -2.06
N ILE A 207 -14.83 -5.83 -2.70
CA ILE A 207 -14.64 -4.46 -2.23
C ILE A 207 -14.89 -3.45 -3.33
N PHE A 208 -14.17 -3.55 -4.46
CA PHE A 208 -14.22 -2.48 -5.46
C PHE A 208 -15.56 -2.42 -6.21
N ASP A 209 -16.08 -3.55 -6.68
CA ASP A 209 -17.35 -3.60 -7.40
C ASP A 209 -18.54 -3.17 -6.51
N PRO A 210 -18.69 -3.66 -5.27
CA PRO A 210 -19.76 -3.20 -4.37
C PRO A 210 -19.70 -1.71 -4.04
N LEU A 211 -18.50 -1.11 -4.04
CA LEU A 211 -18.30 0.32 -3.76
C LEU A 211 -18.27 1.17 -5.02
N GLY A 212 -18.37 0.58 -6.22
CA GLY A 212 -18.29 1.30 -7.48
C GLY A 212 -16.90 1.89 -7.79
N MET A 213 -15.83 1.32 -7.23
CA MET A 213 -14.45 1.77 -7.41
C MET A 213 -13.84 1.23 -8.72
N THR A 214 -14.29 1.75 -9.86
CA THR A 214 -13.98 1.18 -11.18
C THR A 214 -12.56 1.48 -11.68
N ASP A 215 -11.86 2.43 -11.06
CA ASP A 215 -10.52 2.88 -11.45
C ASP A 215 -9.45 2.42 -10.46
N THR A 216 -9.80 1.50 -9.54
CA THR A 216 -8.91 0.94 -8.53
C THR A 216 -8.52 -0.49 -8.88
N GLY A 217 -7.23 -0.76 -8.92
CA GLY A 217 -6.71 -2.08 -9.31
C GLY A 217 -5.19 -2.13 -9.36
N PHE A 218 -4.63 -3.27 -9.76
CA PHE A 218 -3.18 -3.47 -9.89
C PHE A 218 -2.61 -3.04 -11.26
N LEU A 219 -3.49 -2.69 -12.20
CA LEU A 219 -3.16 -2.33 -13.58
C LEU A 219 -4.08 -1.20 -14.02
N VAL A 220 -3.52 -0.17 -14.67
CA VAL A 220 -4.30 0.83 -15.39
C VAL A 220 -4.64 0.28 -16.78
N PRO A 221 -5.93 0.14 -17.13
CA PRO A 221 -6.33 -0.28 -18.48
C PRO A 221 -5.70 0.63 -19.54
N GLU A 222 -5.30 0.06 -20.68
CA GLU A 222 -4.59 0.78 -21.75
C GLU A 222 -5.31 2.07 -22.16
N ALA A 223 -6.63 2.01 -22.36
CA ALA A 223 -7.48 3.15 -22.71
C ALA A 223 -7.49 4.27 -21.65
N GLN A 224 -7.08 3.98 -20.42
CA GLN A 224 -7.07 4.92 -19.30
C GLN A 224 -5.67 5.38 -18.90
N GLN A 225 -4.60 4.90 -19.55
CA GLN A 225 -3.22 5.23 -19.16
C GLN A 225 -2.90 6.73 -19.28
N GLY A 226 -3.62 7.46 -20.13
CA GLY A 226 -3.55 8.93 -20.19
C GLY A 226 -4.02 9.65 -18.92
N ARG A 227 -4.72 8.95 -18.01
CA ARG A 227 -5.11 9.46 -16.68
C ARG A 227 -4.09 9.15 -15.59
N LEU A 228 -3.09 8.28 -15.83
CA LEU A 228 -2.07 7.97 -14.83
C LEU A 228 -1.12 9.15 -14.67
N VAL A 229 -1.08 9.74 -13.47
CA VAL A 229 -0.21 10.88 -13.19
C VAL A 229 1.27 10.53 -13.34
N ALA A 230 2.08 11.49 -13.78
CA ALA A 230 3.53 11.40 -13.72
C ALA A 230 3.98 11.38 -12.26
N LEU A 231 5.02 10.60 -11.97
CA LEU A 231 5.60 10.49 -10.63
C LEU A 231 6.84 11.38 -10.55
N TYR A 232 7.07 12.01 -9.41
CA TYR A 232 8.18 12.94 -9.19
C TYR A 232 8.86 12.64 -7.86
N ASN A 233 10.19 12.81 -7.83
CA ASN A 233 10.97 12.91 -6.61
C ASN A 233 11.16 14.38 -6.25
N GLY A 234 11.07 14.71 -4.95
CA GLY A 234 11.53 15.99 -4.44
C GLY A 234 13.04 16.14 -4.59
N ALA A 235 13.52 17.38 -4.53
CA ALA A 235 14.94 17.70 -4.68
C ALA A 235 15.83 17.08 -3.58
N ASP A 236 15.26 16.86 -2.39
CA ASP A 236 15.93 16.25 -1.27
C ASP A 236 14.91 15.51 -0.40
N VAL A 237 15.16 14.24 -0.11
CA VAL A 237 14.26 13.43 0.72
C VAL A 237 14.39 13.76 2.21
N LEU A 238 15.52 14.33 2.64
CA LEU A 238 15.76 14.77 4.01
C LEU A 238 15.28 16.20 4.25
N ASP A 239 15.05 16.97 3.19
CA ASP A 239 14.44 18.30 3.23
C ASP A 239 13.26 18.37 2.24
N PRO A 240 12.07 17.90 2.65
CA PRO A 240 10.90 17.80 1.76
C PRO A 240 10.36 19.17 1.32
N MET A 241 10.82 20.27 1.91
CA MET A 241 10.43 21.63 1.56
C MET A 241 11.40 22.29 0.57
N LYS A 242 12.52 21.63 0.25
CA LYS A 242 13.48 22.11 -0.73
C LYS A 242 12.85 22.14 -2.12
N PRO A 243 12.80 23.30 -2.79
CA PRO A 243 12.28 23.41 -4.14
C PRO A 243 13.02 22.51 -5.13
N GLY A 244 12.24 21.90 -6.03
CA GLY A 244 12.74 21.15 -7.18
C GLY A 244 12.10 19.77 -7.27
N LEU A 245 11.70 19.41 -8.49
CA LEU A 245 11.09 18.14 -8.80
C LEU A 245 11.79 17.48 -9.98
N THR A 246 12.16 16.21 -9.80
CA THR A 246 12.71 15.37 -10.87
C THR A 246 11.70 14.29 -11.22
N ARG A 247 11.32 14.22 -12.50
CA ARG A 247 10.42 13.19 -13.01
C ARG A 247 11.01 11.79 -12.79
N ALA A 248 10.18 10.87 -12.34
CA ALA A 248 10.56 9.52 -11.90
C ALA A 248 9.74 8.44 -12.62
N ASP A 249 9.83 8.39 -13.96
CA ASP A 249 9.02 7.49 -14.79
C ASP A 249 9.24 6.00 -14.52
N ASN A 250 10.40 5.65 -13.96
CA ASN A 250 10.80 4.28 -13.66
C ASN A 250 10.55 3.87 -12.21
N LEU A 251 9.83 4.68 -11.42
CA LEU A 251 9.43 4.32 -10.07
C LEU A 251 7.95 3.88 -10.01
N PRO A 252 7.61 2.91 -9.13
CA PRO A 252 8.51 2.10 -8.29
C PRO A 252 9.40 1.11 -9.09
N PHE A 253 9.05 0.83 -10.34
CA PHE A 253 9.86 0.07 -11.29
C PHE A 253 9.42 0.43 -12.73
N PRO A 254 10.24 0.14 -13.76
CA PRO A 254 9.90 0.46 -15.15
C PRO A 254 8.55 -0.16 -15.56
N GLN A 255 7.69 0.64 -16.19
CA GLN A 255 6.36 0.25 -16.66
C GLN A 255 5.36 -0.16 -15.56
N ALA A 256 5.63 0.15 -14.29
CA ALA A 256 4.70 -0.11 -13.19
C ALA A 256 3.29 0.41 -13.53
N TYR A 257 2.28 -0.45 -13.31
CA TYR A 257 0.85 -0.18 -13.52
C TYR A 257 0.42 0.08 -14.97
N ARG A 258 1.33 0.05 -15.96
CA ARG A 258 1.02 0.21 -17.40
C ARG A 258 0.98 -1.12 -18.16
N ARG A 259 1.51 -2.18 -17.55
CA ARG A 259 1.45 -3.55 -18.05
C ARG A 259 1.27 -4.49 -16.86
N PRO A 260 0.75 -5.71 -17.06
CA PRO A 260 0.63 -6.67 -15.97
C PRO A 260 2.00 -7.08 -15.42
N PHE A 261 2.05 -7.31 -14.11
CA PHE A 261 3.19 -7.87 -13.40
C PHE A 261 2.72 -9.03 -12.51
N PRO A 262 3.53 -10.10 -12.35
CA PRO A 262 3.16 -11.24 -11.50
C PRO A 262 2.89 -10.87 -10.03
N ARG A 263 3.58 -9.86 -9.48
CA ARG A 263 3.38 -9.44 -8.10
C ARG A 263 2.12 -8.56 -7.95
N LEU A 264 1.08 -9.14 -7.36
CA LEU A 264 -0.04 -8.39 -6.79
C LEU A 264 0.32 -7.92 -5.36
N SER A 265 1.12 -6.86 -5.24
CA SER A 265 1.63 -6.43 -3.93
C SER A 265 0.52 -5.94 -3.00
N GLY A 266 0.21 -6.69 -1.94
CA GLY A 266 -0.71 -6.25 -0.89
C GLY A 266 -0.18 -5.07 -0.06
N GLY A 267 1.13 -4.85 -0.09
CA GLY A 267 1.78 -3.72 0.56
C GLY A 267 1.73 -2.41 -0.22
N GLY A 268 1.63 -2.43 -1.56
CA GLY A 268 1.79 -1.22 -2.37
C GLY A 268 1.35 -1.26 -3.83
N GLY A 269 0.64 -2.30 -4.25
CA GLY A 269 0.43 -2.64 -5.65
C GLY A 269 -0.78 -1.99 -6.32
N LEU A 270 -1.63 -1.23 -5.62
CA LEU A 270 -2.80 -0.61 -6.25
C LEU A 270 -2.49 0.76 -6.86
N VAL A 271 -3.26 1.08 -7.89
CA VAL A 271 -3.62 2.44 -8.29
C VAL A 271 -5.05 2.74 -7.86
N SER A 272 -5.40 4.02 -7.73
CA SER A 272 -6.76 4.46 -7.42
C SER A 272 -6.96 5.93 -7.84
N THR A 273 -8.18 6.44 -7.67
CA THR A 273 -8.56 7.84 -7.94
C THR A 273 -9.13 8.47 -6.68
N LEU A 274 -9.25 9.81 -6.66
CA LEU A 274 -9.93 10.49 -5.55
C LEU A 274 -11.40 10.03 -5.40
N PRO A 275 -12.22 9.95 -6.48
CA PRO A 275 -13.58 9.41 -6.40
C PRO A 275 -13.68 8.00 -5.82
N ASP A 276 -12.80 7.09 -6.22
CA ASP A 276 -12.82 5.71 -5.71
C ASP A 276 -12.47 5.66 -4.22
N MET A 277 -11.44 6.40 -3.80
CA MET A 277 -11.07 6.49 -2.38
C MET A 277 -12.22 7.11 -1.56
N LEU A 278 -12.90 8.13 -2.09
CA LEU A 278 -14.08 8.71 -1.44
C LEU A 278 -15.22 7.70 -1.29
N ALA A 279 -15.50 6.89 -2.30
CA ALA A 279 -16.52 5.84 -2.22
C ALA A 279 -16.23 4.88 -1.05
N HIS A 280 -14.97 4.50 -0.85
CA HIS A 280 -14.53 3.70 0.29
C HIS A 280 -14.76 4.40 1.65
N TRP A 281 -14.36 5.66 1.78
CA TRP A 281 -14.48 6.41 3.04
C TRP A 281 -15.92 6.74 3.42
N SER A 282 -16.75 7.14 2.45
CA SER A 282 -18.17 7.42 2.68
C SER A 282 -18.94 6.18 3.14
N ALA A 283 -18.61 4.99 2.62
CA ALA A 283 -19.24 3.74 3.06
C ALA A 283 -18.92 3.39 4.53
N ARG A 284 -17.73 3.74 5.04
CA ARG A 284 -17.37 3.54 6.44
C ARG A 284 -18.04 4.51 7.40
N CYS A 285 -18.25 5.76 6.97
CA CYS A 285 -18.93 6.77 7.77
C CYS A 285 -20.45 6.52 7.87
N CYS A 286 -21.02 5.70 6.98
CA CYS A 286 -22.44 5.34 6.99
C CYS A 286 -22.62 3.82 6.78
N PRO A 287 -22.56 3.00 7.85
CA PRO A 287 -22.64 1.53 7.76
C PRO A 287 -23.93 1.00 7.12
N VAL A 288 -24.96 1.84 7.03
CA VAL A 288 -26.32 1.48 6.55
C VAL A 288 -26.34 1.08 5.07
N ARG A 289 -25.32 1.45 4.27
CA ARG A 289 -25.30 1.14 2.83
C ARG A 289 -24.67 -0.20 2.43
N MET A 290 -24.02 -0.92 3.36
CA MET A 290 -23.36 -2.20 3.02
C MET A 290 -24.29 -3.43 3.11
N HIS A 291 -25.59 -3.25 3.38
CA HIS A 291 -26.55 -4.35 3.60
C HIS A 291 -27.69 -4.41 2.55
N CYS A 292 -27.45 -3.92 1.32
CA CYS A 292 -28.40 -4.10 0.20
C CYS A 292 -27.77 -4.96 -0.90
#